data_AF-A0A928TGQ4-F1
#
_entry.id   AF-A0A928TGQ4-F1
#
_cell.length_a   1.000
_cell.length_b   1.000
_cell.length_c   1.000
_cell.angle_alpha   90.00
_cell.angle_beta   90.00
_cell.angle_gamma   90.00
#
_symmetry.space_group_name_H-M   'P 1'
#
loop_
_entity.id
_entity.type
_entity.pdbx_description
1 polymer ?
#
loop_
_entity_poly.entity_id
_entity_poly.type
_entity_poly.pdbx_seq_one_letter_code
_entity_poly.pdbx_strand_id
1 'polypeptide(L)' 'MRAGVYQLFEIVAWPALAWCMLELPLRAVSGVSTGIMATAVTGGCALGTVVACRWRGHALAAAEANVSSR' A
#
# COMPACT_ATOMS: atom_id res chain seq x y z
N MET A 1 6.43 19.46 3.12
CA MET A 1 6.93 18.36 3.97
C MET A 1 5.98 17.16 4.07
N ARG A 2 4.65 17.34 4.25
CA ARG A 2 3.70 16.21 4.42
C ARG A 2 3.62 15.25 3.23
N ALA A 3 3.73 15.73 1.98
CA ALA A 3 3.66 14.88 0.78
C ALA A 3 4.80 13.84 0.69
N GLY A 4 6.03 14.21 1.07
CA GLY A 4 7.17 13.30 1.04
C GLY A 4 7.08 12.14 2.02
N VAL A 5 6.40 12.34 3.15
CA VAL A 5 6.18 11.27 4.14
C VAL A 5 5.24 10.19 3.59
N TYR A 6 4.18 10.57 2.87
CA TYR A 6 3.27 9.62 2.23
C TYR A 6 3.95 8.78 1.14
N GLN A 7 4.86 9.38 0.37
CA GLN A 7 5.68 8.64 -0.62
C GLN A 7 6.61 7.63 0.05
N LEU A 8 7.20 7.99 1.20
CA LEU A 8 8.06 7.09 1.97
C LEU A 8 7.29 5.87 2.49
N PHE A 9 6.08 6.10 3.03
CA PHE A 9 5.19 5.00 3.45
C PHE A 9 4.79 4.11 2.27
N GLU A 10 4.53 4.69 1.11
CA GLU A 10 4.20 3.92 -0.10
C GLU A 10 5.38 3.02 -0.52
N ILE A 11 6.60 3.56 -0.59
CA ILE A 11 7.81 2.80 -0.97
C ILE A 11 8.04 1.62 -0.02
N VAL A 12 7.85 1.82 1.29
CA VAL A 12 8.04 0.75 2.29
C VAL A 12 6.93 -0.29 2.24
N ALA A 13 5.71 0.08 1.85
CA ALA A 13 4.58 -0.85 1.74
C ALA A 13 4.68 -1.78 0.51
N TRP A 14 5.33 -1.35 -0.57
CA TRP A 14 5.46 -2.13 -1.81
C TRP A 14 6.14 -3.50 -1.64
N PRO A 15 7.30 -3.62 -0.96
CA PRO A 15 7.93 -4.91 -0.69
C PRO A 15 7.02 -5.90 0.03
N ALA A 16 6.28 -5.43 1.05
CA ALA A 16 5.35 -6.27 1.80
C ALA A 16 4.19 -6.75 0.91
N LEU A 17 3.66 -5.87 0.06
CA LEU A 17 2.63 -6.22 -0.91
C LEU A 17 3.12 -7.25 -1.93
N ALA A 18 4.31 -7.04 -2.50
CA ALA A 18 4.91 -7.93 -3.48
C ALA A 18 5.13 -9.34 -2.89
N TRP A 19 5.62 -9.42 -1.66
CA TRP A 19 5.78 -10.68 -0.96
C TRP A 19 4.43 -11.38 -0.74
N CYS A 20 3.41 -10.68 -0.25
CA CYS A 20 2.09 -11.28 -0.01
C CYS A 20 1.44 -11.80 -1.31
N MET A 21 1.63 -11.08 -2.43
CA MET A 21 1.14 -11.49 -3.75
C MET A 21 1.83 -12.74 -4.29
N LEU A 22 3.08 -13.00 -3.90
CA LEU A 22 3.81 -14.23 -4.24
C LEU A 22 3.48 -15.38 -3.27
N GLU A 23 3.39 -15.08 -1.98
CA GLU A 23 3.23 -16.08 -0.93
C GLU A 23 1.84 -16.71 -0.92
N LEU A 24 0.77 -15.93 -1.16
CA LEU A 24 -0.59 -16.46 -1.24
C LEU A 24 -0.78 -17.56 -2.30
N PRO A 25 -0.40 -17.36 -3.59
CA PRO A 25 -0.52 -18.41 -4.59
C PRO A 25 0.41 -19.59 -4.31
N LEU A 26 1.63 -19.35 -3.80
CA LEU A 26 2.54 -20.44 -3.40
C LEU A 26 1.93 -21.33 -2.29
N ARG A 27 1.29 -20.71 -1.28
CA ARG A 27 0.57 -21.43 -0.22
C ARG A 27 -0.66 -22.16 -0.76
N ALA A 28 -1.38 -21.56 -1.71
CA ALA A 28 -2.52 -22.20 -2.36
C ALA A 28 -2.12 -23.45 -3.18
N VAL A 29 -1.03 -23.36 -3.96
CA VAL A 29 -0.52 -24.47 -4.78
C VAL A 29 0.08 -25.59 -3.92
N SER A 30 0.76 -25.25 -2.82
CA SER A 30 1.37 -26.24 -1.91
C SER A 30 0.36 -26.90 -0.96
N GLY A 31 -0.89 -26.44 -0.92
CA GLY A 31 -1.92 -26.94 0.01
C GLY A 31 -1.64 -26.60 1.48
N VAL A 32 -0.69 -25.69 1.76
CA VAL A 32 -0.33 -25.28 3.13
C VAL A 32 -1.26 -24.15 3.56
N SER A 33 -2.25 -24.50 4.39
CA SER A 33 -3.24 -23.54 4.91
C SER A 33 -2.74 -22.69 6.08
N THR A 34 -1.72 -23.16 6.79
CA THR A 34 -1.10 -22.44 7.90
C THR A 34 -0.63 -21.07 7.42
N GLY A 35 -0.99 -20.00 8.12
CA GLY A 35 -0.49 -18.64 7.81
C GLY A 35 -1.16 -17.93 6.62
N ILE A 36 -2.03 -18.57 5.83
CA ILE A 36 -2.73 -17.90 4.70
C ILE A 36 -3.48 -16.66 5.17
N MET A 37 -4.23 -16.76 6.27
CA MET A 37 -4.97 -15.62 6.82
C MET A 37 -4.05 -14.49 7.27
N ALA A 38 -2.90 -14.82 7.87
CA ALA A 38 -1.91 -13.82 8.28
C ALA A 38 -1.30 -13.11 7.07
N THR A 39 -0.93 -13.85 6.01
CA THR A 39 -0.41 -13.28 4.76
C THR A 39 -1.48 -12.42 4.06
N ALA A 40 -2.74 -12.87 4.01
CA ALA A 40 -3.84 -12.11 3.40
C ALA A 40 -4.12 -10.80 4.14
N VAL A 41 -4.17 -10.82 5.48
CA VAL A 41 -4.36 -9.61 6.29
C VAL A 41 -3.19 -8.64 6.11
N THR A 42 -1.95 -9.15 6.13
CA THR A 42 -0.75 -8.33 5.91
C THR A 42 -0.75 -7.68 4.54
N GLY A 43 -1.07 -8.46 3.49
CA GLY A 43 -1.21 -7.95 2.13
C GLY A 43 -2.32 -6.92 1.99
N GLY A 44 -3.45 -7.12 2.67
CA GLY A 44 -4.55 -6.16 2.75
C GLY A 44 -4.15 -4.84 3.40
N CYS A 45 -3.42 -4.89 4.52
CA CYS A 45 -2.88 -3.69 5.19
C CYS A 45 -1.87 -2.95 4.30
N ALA A 46 -0.99 -3.67 3.61
CA ALA A 46 -0.03 -3.08 2.68
C ALA A 46 -0.74 -2.39 1.51
N LEU A 47 -1.74 -3.05 0.90
CA LEU A 47 -2.58 -2.48 -0.16
C LEU A 47 -3.31 -1.22 0.32
N GLY A 48 -3.95 -1.30 1.50
CA GLY A 48 -4.67 -0.18 2.09
C GLY A 48 -3.75 1.02 2.35
N THR A 49 -2.51 0.77 2.78
CA THR A 49 -1.50 1.81 2.99
C THR A 49 -1.14 2.51 1.68
N VAL A 50 -0.86 1.75 0.60
CA VAL A 50 -0.55 2.32 -0.72
C VAL A 50 -1.72 3.15 -1.24
N VAL A 51 -2.95 2.62 -1.20
CA VAL A 51 -4.15 3.32 -1.67
C VAL A 51 -4.40 4.61 -0.86
N ALA A 52 -4.30 4.55 0.46
CA ALA A 52 -4.49 5.71 1.33
C ALA A 52 -3.42 6.79 1.09
N CYS A 53 -2.15 6.39 0.89
CA CYS A 53 -1.07 7.32 0.59
C CYS A 53 -1.28 8.01 -0.77
N ARG A 54 -1.66 7.27 -1.81
CA ARG A 54 -1.96 7.85 -3.13
C ARG A 54 -3.13 8.82 -3.07
N TRP A 55 -4.23 8.44 -2.41
CA TRP A 55 -5.39 9.32 -2.29
C TRP A 55 -5.04 10.60 -1.53
N ARG A 56 -4.35 10.51 -0.39
CA ARG A 56 -3.91 11.70 0.35
C ARG A 56 -2.91 12.54 -0.43
N GLY A 57 -2.02 11.92 -1.21
CA GLY A 57 -1.10 12.62 -2.12
C GLY A 57 -1.85 13.45 -3.16
N HIS A 58 -2.85 12.86 -3.84
CA HIS A 58 -3.68 13.56 -4.82
C HIS A 58 -4.49 14.70 -4.21
N ALA A 59 -5.07 14.49 -3.03
CA ALA A 59 -5.85 15.52 -2.32
C ALA A 59 -4.98 16.73 -1.95
N LEU A 60 -3.75 16.50 -1.51
CA LEU A 60 -2.79 17.57 -1.19
C LEU A 60 -2.35 18.32 -2.46
N ALA A 61 -2.04 17.62 -3.54
CA ALA A 61 -1.65 18.25 -4.81
C ALA A 61 -2.78 19.11 -5.40
N ALA A 62 -4.03 18.66 -5.31
CA ALA A 62 -5.20 19.43 -5.74
C ALA A 62 -5.45 20.68 -4.86
N ALA A 63 -5.14 20.60 -3.57
CA ALA A 63 -5.24 21.74 -2.67
C ALA A 63 -4.16 22.80 -2.98
N GLU A 64 -2.92 22.38 -3.24
CA GLU A 64 -1.82 23.27 -3.62
C GLU A 64 -2.09 23.98 -4.97
N ALA A 65 -2.65 23.28 -5.96
CA ALA A 65 -3.02 23.86 -7.25
C ALA A 65 -4.12 24.95 -7.14
N ASN A 66 -5.08 24.79 -6.22
CA ASN A 66 -6.13 25.79 -5.96
C ASN A 66 -5.63 27.05 -5.24
N VAL A 67 -4.51 26.95 -4.51
CA VAL A 67 -3.89 28.11 -3.86
C VAL A 67 -3.07 28.92 -4.86
N SER A 68 -2.40 28.26 -5.81
CA SER A 68 -1.58 28.93 -6.83
C SER A 68 -2.37 29.67 -7.92
N SER A 69 -3.68 29.42 -8.05
CA SER A 69 -4.55 30.05 -9.06
C SER A 69 -5.29 31.29 -8.55
N ARG A 70 -5.09 31.66 -7.27
CA ARG A 70 -5.61 32.87 -6.64
C ARG A 70 -4.51 33.90 -6.49
#